data_AF-A0AAD3CFM2-F1
#
_entry.id   AF-A0AAD3CFM2-F1
#
_cell.length_a   1.000
_cell.length_b   1.000
_cell.length_c   1.000
_cell.angle_alpha   90.00
_cell.angle_beta   90.00
_cell.angle_gamma   90.00
#
_symmetry.space_group_name_H-M   'P 1'
#
loop_
_entity.id
_entity.type
_entity.pdbx_description
1 polymer ?
#
loop_
_entity_poly.entity_id
_entity_poly.type
_entity_poly.pdbx_seq_one_letter_code
_entity_poly.pdbx_strand_id
1 'polypeptide(L)'
;MSATNLTQEEILFTNAFNAQRMTLAGFAKCSSKEELHIVRDGFYLGLASDLRIPEYEPVREAVVTDESVAASCRTEKAFQATVEAARKSTHWDNLVNAAKSMATSVGSNLEEIWMTLENGRLEWLAAVSAAHQIKTMLKTALDNTCGGAMDGDVSDAKMIWMYAISLSIPSLKNERDAWKNVAKIKDEIRPLVGYDPDLWDARKPEWAPLDRGVQAAAERGGSSIDEAWKA
;
A
#
# COMPACT_ATOMS: atom_id res chain seq x y z
N MET A 1 9.81 -26.04 -25.88
CA MET A 1 9.76 -24.91 -24.93
C MET A 1 11.20 -24.43 -24.76
N SER A 2 11.55 -23.29 -25.35
CA SER A 2 12.91 -22.75 -25.23
C SER A 2 13.07 -22.22 -23.82
N ALA A 3 14.01 -22.76 -23.05
CA ALA A 3 14.49 -22.09 -21.85
C ALA A 3 15.10 -20.75 -22.31
N THR A 4 14.44 -19.64 -22.03
CA THR A 4 15.02 -18.32 -22.20
C THR A 4 16.13 -18.21 -21.17
N ASN A 5 17.38 -18.40 -21.60
CA ASN A 5 18.54 -18.10 -20.78
C ASN A 5 18.54 -16.60 -20.54
N LEU A 6 18.34 -16.18 -19.28
CA LEU A 6 18.51 -14.79 -18.87
C LEU A 6 19.94 -14.34 -19.17
N THR A 7 20.09 -13.11 -19.62
CA THR A 7 21.37 -12.44 -19.78
C THR A 7 22.02 -12.19 -18.42
N GLN A 8 23.34 -11.99 -18.40
CA GLN A 8 24.05 -11.68 -17.17
C GLN A 8 23.55 -10.38 -16.51
N GLU A 9 23.16 -9.39 -17.33
CA GLU A 9 22.61 -8.12 -16.86
C GLU A 9 21.23 -8.30 -16.19
N GLU A 10 20.36 -9.11 -16.79
CA GLU A 10 19.06 -9.46 -16.21
C GLU A 10 19.21 -10.20 -14.87
N ILE A 11 20.19 -11.10 -14.75
CA ILE A 11 20.49 -11.80 -13.49
C ILE A 11 20.98 -10.83 -12.43
N LEU A 12 21.92 -9.94 -12.77
CA LEU A 12 22.47 -8.95 -11.83
C LEU A 12 21.37 -8.00 -11.34
N PHE A 13 20.55 -7.49 -12.26
CA PHE A 13 19.43 -6.62 -11.92
C PHE A 13 18.40 -7.33 -11.05
N THR A 14 18.01 -8.55 -11.40
CA THR A 14 17.07 -9.35 -10.61
C THR A 14 17.58 -9.58 -9.19
N ASN A 15 18.87 -9.89 -9.03
CA ASN A 15 19.47 -10.09 -7.71
C ASN A 15 19.50 -8.80 -6.89
N ALA A 16 19.90 -7.68 -7.48
CA ALA A 16 19.89 -6.37 -6.83
C ALA A 16 18.48 -5.93 -6.42
N PHE A 17 17.50 -6.08 -7.33
CA PHE A 17 16.10 -5.82 -7.03
C PHE A 17 15.60 -6.69 -5.87
N ASN A 18 15.95 -8.00 -5.88
CA ASN A 18 15.55 -8.93 -4.84
C ASN A 18 16.18 -8.62 -3.48
N ALA A 19 17.42 -8.14 -3.45
CA ALA A 19 18.09 -7.69 -2.23
C ALA A 19 17.36 -6.51 -1.58
N GLN A 20 16.70 -5.67 -2.39
CA GLN A 20 15.95 -4.51 -1.93
C GLN A 20 14.47 -4.77 -1.62
N ARG A 21 14.00 -6.03 -1.65
CA ARG A 21 12.61 -6.39 -1.33
C ARG A 21 12.18 -5.95 0.07
N MET A 22 13.08 -5.96 1.05
CA MET A 22 12.75 -5.53 2.41
C MET A 22 12.46 -4.02 2.47
N THR A 23 13.19 -3.22 1.70
CA THR A 23 12.94 -1.79 1.56
C THR A 23 11.57 -1.57 0.91
N LEU A 24 11.28 -2.27 -0.20
CA LEU A 24 9.97 -2.21 -0.86
C LEU A 24 8.82 -2.64 0.06
N ALA A 25 9.00 -3.67 0.89
CA ALA A 25 7.99 -4.09 1.85
C ALA A 25 7.63 -2.99 2.88
N GLY A 26 8.50 -2.00 3.08
CA GLY A 26 8.22 -0.82 3.91
C GLY A 26 7.02 0.00 3.42
N PHE A 27 6.71 -0.05 2.13
CA PHE A 27 5.56 0.62 1.51
C PHE A 27 4.23 0.31 2.21
N ALA A 28 4.02 -0.93 2.63
CA ALA A 28 2.81 -1.40 3.32
C ALA A 28 2.56 -0.69 4.65
N LYS A 29 3.61 -0.10 5.24
CA LYS A 29 3.56 0.62 6.52
C LYS A 29 3.40 2.12 6.34
N CYS A 30 3.54 2.65 5.12
CA CYS A 30 3.48 4.08 4.87
C CYS A 30 2.07 4.62 5.10
N SER A 31 1.95 5.72 5.84
CA SER A 31 0.71 6.42 6.16
C SER A 31 0.50 7.69 5.33
N SER A 32 1.51 8.08 4.56
CA SER A 32 1.50 9.31 3.77
C SER A 32 2.28 9.19 2.46
N LYS A 33 2.02 10.12 1.54
CA LYS A 33 2.78 10.25 0.29
C LYS A 33 4.27 10.49 0.52
N GLU A 34 4.62 11.23 1.57
CA GLU A 34 6.02 11.50 1.88
C GLU A 34 6.76 10.25 2.34
N GLU A 35 6.15 9.46 3.24
CA GLU A 35 6.72 8.17 3.66
C GLU A 35 6.88 7.20 2.49
N LEU A 36 5.92 7.19 1.56
CA LEU A 36 6.01 6.42 0.32
C LEU A 36 7.22 6.84 -0.51
N HIS A 37 7.42 8.14 -0.72
CA HIS A 37 8.57 8.62 -1.45
C HIS A 37 9.89 8.28 -0.73
N ILE A 38 9.93 8.33 0.61
CA ILE A 38 11.13 7.95 1.38
C ILE A 38 11.48 6.49 1.13
N VAL A 39 10.49 5.58 1.13
CA VAL A 39 10.70 4.17 0.78
C VAL A 39 11.18 4.00 -0.66
N ARG A 40 10.55 4.69 -1.63
CA ARG A 40 10.97 4.67 -3.04
C ARG A 40 12.43 5.06 -3.21
N ASP A 41 12.80 6.17 -2.61
CA ASP A 41 14.09 6.78 -2.82
C ASP A 41 15.18 6.00 -2.08
N GLY A 42 14.87 5.44 -0.91
CA GLY A 42 15.73 4.44 -0.26
C GLY A 42 15.90 3.18 -1.10
N PHE A 43 14.85 2.72 -1.78
CA PHE A 43 14.93 1.61 -2.73
C PHE A 43 15.84 1.94 -3.92
N TYR A 44 15.71 3.12 -4.53
CA TYR A 44 16.61 3.55 -5.62
C TYR A 44 18.06 3.68 -5.16
N LEU A 45 18.29 4.22 -3.97
CA LEU A 45 19.63 4.34 -3.38
C LEU A 45 20.26 2.96 -3.14
N GLY A 46 19.51 2.01 -2.59
CA GLY A 46 19.95 0.63 -2.38
C GLY A 46 20.19 -0.13 -3.68
N LEU A 47 19.26 0.00 -4.63
CA LEU A 47 19.36 -0.63 -5.95
C LEU A 47 20.60 -0.14 -6.71
N ALA A 48 20.86 1.17 -6.69
CA ALA A 48 22.05 1.76 -7.32
C ALA A 48 23.36 1.26 -6.67
N SER A 49 23.35 1.06 -5.35
CA SER A 49 24.48 0.48 -4.61
C SER A 49 24.75 -0.97 -5.03
N ASP A 50 23.71 -1.81 -5.04
CA ASP A 50 23.83 -3.23 -5.38
C ASP A 50 24.24 -3.46 -6.83
N LEU A 51 23.77 -2.59 -7.73
CA LEU A 51 24.15 -2.57 -9.15
C LEU A 51 25.51 -1.93 -9.41
N ARG A 52 26.13 -1.32 -8.40
CA ARG A 52 27.40 -0.57 -8.50
C ARG A 52 27.36 0.52 -9.58
N ILE A 53 26.25 1.25 -9.62
CA ILE A 53 26.06 2.36 -10.55
C ILE A 53 27.06 3.48 -10.20
N PRO A 54 27.85 4.02 -11.15
CA PRO A 54 28.87 5.04 -10.87
C PRO A 54 28.34 6.28 -10.15
N GLU A 55 27.11 6.68 -10.45
CA GLU A 55 26.41 7.82 -9.86
C GLU A 55 26.09 7.62 -8.36
N TYR A 56 26.25 6.42 -7.82
CA TYR A 56 26.07 6.14 -6.38
C TYR A 56 27.14 6.79 -5.51
N GLU A 57 28.40 6.80 -5.93
CA GLU A 57 29.50 7.25 -5.09
C GLU A 57 29.37 8.72 -4.66
N PRO A 58 29.07 9.69 -5.56
CA PRO A 58 28.87 11.08 -5.17
C PRO A 58 27.68 11.29 -4.24
N VAL A 59 26.60 10.50 -4.39
CA VAL A 59 25.44 10.57 -3.49
C VAL A 59 25.78 9.97 -2.13
N ARG A 60 26.52 8.85 -2.09
CA ARG A 60 26.99 8.23 -0.84
C ARG A 60 27.90 9.17 -0.06
N GLU A 61 28.81 9.86 -0.73
CA GLU A 61 29.68 10.85 -0.09
C GLU A 61 28.86 11.95 0.60
N ALA A 62 27.89 12.54 -0.13
CA ALA A 62 26.99 13.54 0.43
C ALA A 62 26.26 13.02 1.68
N VAL A 63 25.70 11.80 1.62
CA VAL A 63 25.01 11.15 2.75
C VAL A 63 25.93 10.95 3.95
N VAL A 64 27.15 10.44 3.76
CA VAL A 64 28.08 10.14 4.85
C VAL A 64 28.60 11.40 5.52
N THR A 65 28.70 12.51 4.77
CA THR A 65 29.13 13.81 5.30
C THR A 65 28.01 14.64 5.91
N ASP A 66 26.74 14.22 5.80
CA ASP A 66 25.60 14.96 6.34
C ASP A 66 25.48 14.73 7.86
N GLU A 67 25.59 15.82 8.63
CA GLU A 67 25.52 15.79 10.10
C GLU A 67 24.18 15.24 10.63
N SER A 68 23.08 15.41 9.88
CA SER A 68 21.77 14.89 10.28
C SER A 68 21.71 13.35 10.21
N VAL A 69 22.48 12.74 9.32
CA VAL A 69 22.62 11.27 9.24
C VAL A 69 23.41 10.77 10.44
N ALA A 70 24.51 11.44 10.79
CA ALA A 70 25.29 11.11 11.98
C ALA A 70 24.44 11.26 13.26
N ALA A 71 23.69 12.34 13.39
CA ALA A 71 22.84 12.63 14.54
C ALA A 71 21.66 11.65 14.69
N SER A 72 21.17 11.08 13.60
CA SER A 72 20.06 10.11 13.60
C SER A 72 20.53 8.65 13.69
N CYS A 73 21.84 8.41 13.74
CA CYS A 73 22.41 7.07 13.83
C CYS A 73 21.86 6.31 15.06
N ARG A 74 21.46 5.04 14.86
CA ARG A 74 20.82 4.18 15.88
C ARG A 74 19.44 4.66 16.37
N THR A 75 18.77 5.53 15.63
CA THR A 75 17.37 5.89 15.86
C THR A 75 16.46 5.29 14.78
N GLU A 76 15.15 5.24 15.05
CA GLU A 76 14.15 4.82 14.07
C GLU A 76 14.11 5.73 12.83
N LYS A 77 14.64 6.95 12.93
CA LYS A 77 14.70 7.94 11.84
C LYS A 77 15.96 7.84 10.98
N ALA A 78 16.89 6.93 11.31
CA ALA A 78 18.16 6.80 10.57
C ALA A 78 17.94 6.58 9.07
N PHE A 79 16.96 5.75 8.70
CA PHE A 79 16.62 5.49 7.30
C PHE A 79 16.10 6.75 6.60
N GLN A 80 15.13 7.44 7.21
CA GLN A 80 14.57 8.68 6.66
C GLN A 80 15.64 9.75 6.48
N ALA A 81 16.47 9.98 7.50
CA ALA A 81 17.55 10.98 7.43
C ALA A 81 18.57 10.64 6.32
N THR A 82 18.90 9.36 6.15
CA THR A 82 19.78 8.88 5.06
C THR A 82 19.19 9.23 3.68
N VAL A 83 17.90 8.96 3.48
CA VAL A 83 17.22 9.24 2.20
C VAL A 83 17.09 10.74 1.97
N GLU A 84 16.75 11.51 3.00
CA GLU A 84 16.67 12.97 2.92
C GLU A 84 18.02 13.61 2.59
N ALA A 85 19.11 13.12 3.18
CA ALA A 85 20.47 13.55 2.83
C ALA A 85 20.81 13.19 1.38
N ALA A 86 20.44 11.99 0.92
CA ALA A 86 20.65 11.57 -0.46
C ALA A 86 19.93 12.50 -1.45
N ARG A 87 18.66 12.86 -1.17
CA ARG A 87 17.87 13.78 -2.00
C ARG A 87 18.44 15.20 -2.06
N LYS A 88 19.13 15.65 -1.01
CA LYS A 88 19.78 16.96 -0.99
C LYS A 88 21.05 17.01 -1.85
N SER A 89 21.60 15.85 -2.22
CA SER A 89 22.78 15.78 -3.09
C SER A 89 22.46 16.34 -4.47
N THR A 90 23.36 17.15 -5.02
CA THR A 90 23.27 17.65 -6.41
C THR A 90 23.34 16.53 -7.46
N HIS A 91 23.72 15.31 -7.05
CA HIS A 91 23.84 14.14 -7.93
C HIS A 91 22.64 13.18 -7.84
N TRP A 92 21.64 13.49 -7.01
CA TRP A 92 20.48 12.63 -6.78
C TRP A 92 19.75 12.26 -8.08
N ASP A 93 19.39 13.26 -8.88
CA ASP A 93 18.63 13.03 -10.12
C ASP A 93 19.42 12.19 -11.13
N ASN A 94 20.75 12.36 -11.19
CA ASN A 94 21.61 11.56 -12.05
C ASN A 94 21.59 10.08 -11.64
N LEU A 95 21.66 9.80 -10.34
CA LEU A 95 21.56 8.43 -9.81
C LEU A 95 20.21 7.79 -10.13
N VAL A 96 19.11 8.51 -9.90
CA VAL A 96 17.76 8.00 -10.18
C VAL A 96 17.59 7.70 -11.67
N ASN A 97 18.06 8.59 -12.54
CA ASN A 97 18.02 8.39 -13.98
C ASN A 97 18.87 7.20 -14.43
N ALA A 98 20.05 7.02 -13.85
CA ALA A 98 20.92 5.88 -14.14
C ALA A 98 20.26 4.55 -13.71
N ALA A 99 19.66 4.50 -12.52
CA ALA A 99 18.92 3.31 -12.04
C ALA A 99 17.73 2.97 -12.94
N LYS A 100 16.96 3.97 -13.39
CA LYS A 100 15.84 3.77 -14.34
C LYS A 100 16.32 3.33 -15.72
N SER A 101 17.44 3.87 -16.19
CA SER A 101 18.06 3.46 -17.46
C SER A 101 18.48 2.00 -17.44
N MET A 102 19.13 1.56 -16.35
CA MET A 102 19.51 0.15 -16.15
C MET A 102 18.29 -0.77 -16.05
N ALA A 103 17.23 -0.34 -15.37
CA ALA A 103 15.98 -1.10 -15.34
C ALA A 103 15.39 -1.25 -16.75
N THR A 104 15.38 -0.17 -17.53
CA THR A 104 14.85 -0.17 -18.90
C THR A 104 15.66 -1.07 -19.82
N SER A 105 16.99 -1.12 -19.69
CA SER A 105 17.86 -1.95 -20.54
C SER A 105 17.62 -3.45 -20.36
N VAL A 106 17.20 -3.88 -19.17
CA VAL A 106 16.81 -5.27 -18.87
C VAL A 106 15.30 -5.53 -19.02
N GLY A 107 14.55 -4.59 -19.61
CA GLY A 107 13.11 -4.71 -19.84
C GLY A 107 12.23 -4.53 -18.60
N SER A 108 12.78 -4.02 -17.49
CA SER A 108 12.03 -3.72 -16.26
C SER A 108 11.45 -2.31 -16.29
N ASN A 109 10.13 -2.18 -16.15
CA ASN A 109 9.48 -0.88 -15.99
C ASN A 109 9.37 -0.49 -14.50
N LEU A 110 10.46 0.02 -13.95
CA LEU A 110 10.55 0.38 -12.53
C LEU A 110 9.56 1.51 -12.14
N GLU A 111 9.33 2.45 -13.07
CA GLU A 111 8.41 3.57 -12.86
C GLU A 111 6.97 3.08 -12.73
N GLU A 112 6.53 2.21 -13.64
CA GLU A 112 5.17 1.67 -13.60
C GLU A 112 4.93 0.80 -12.37
N ILE A 113 5.92 0.00 -11.96
CA ILE A 113 5.86 -0.77 -10.70
C ILE A 113 5.64 0.18 -9.53
N TRP A 114 6.43 1.25 -9.44
CA TRP A 114 6.30 2.21 -8.34
C TRP A 114 4.96 2.95 -8.38
N MET A 115 4.54 3.45 -9.54
CA MET A 115 3.27 4.16 -9.69
C MET A 115 2.08 3.26 -9.33
N THR A 116 2.13 1.97 -9.67
CA THR A 116 1.09 1.00 -9.29
C THR A 116 1.00 0.84 -7.79
N LEU A 117 2.15 0.71 -7.12
CA LEU A 117 2.22 0.66 -5.66
C LEU A 117 1.69 1.98 -5.08
N GLU A 118 2.29 3.13 -5.39
CA GLU A 118 1.91 4.44 -4.84
C GLU A 118 0.41 4.71 -4.97
N ASN A 119 -0.15 4.52 -6.16
CA ASN A 119 -1.59 4.70 -6.39
C ASN A 119 -2.43 3.73 -5.57
N GLY A 120 -2.03 2.46 -5.50
CA GLY A 120 -2.72 1.44 -4.70
C GLY A 120 -2.76 1.79 -3.21
N ARG A 121 -1.65 2.26 -2.63
CA ARG A 121 -1.63 2.67 -1.22
C ARG A 121 -2.42 3.94 -0.96
N LEU A 122 -2.29 4.95 -1.81
CA LEU A 122 -3.01 6.20 -1.62
C LEU A 122 -4.52 6.00 -1.76
N GLU A 123 -4.97 5.19 -2.72
CA GLU A 123 -6.38 4.77 -2.84
C GLU A 123 -6.85 4.05 -1.57
N TRP A 124 -6.07 3.08 -1.08
CA TRP A 124 -6.41 2.33 0.12
C TRP A 124 -6.48 3.19 1.38
N LEU A 125 -5.49 4.06 1.61
CA LEU A 125 -5.45 4.97 2.74
C LEU A 125 -6.63 5.95 2.71
N ALA A 126 -6.96 6.48 1.54
CA ALA A 126 -8.11 7.36 1.37
C ALA A 126 -9.42 6.63 1.70
N ALA A 127 -9.57 5.39 1.24
CA ALA A 127 -10.78 4.60 1.48
C ALA A 127 -10.95 4.21 2.95
N VAL A 128 -9.88 3.75 3.61
CA VAL A 128 -9.92 3.43 5.06
C VAL A 128 -10.17 4.68 5.89
N SER A 129 -9.56 5.81 5.54
CA SER A 129 -9.78 7.09 6.23
C SER A 129 -11.23 7.56 6.09
N ALA A 130 -11.81 7.49 4.89
CA ALA A 130 -13.21 7.82 4.66
C ALA A 130 -14.18 6.90 5.44
N ALA A 131 -13.84 5.62 5.56
CA ALA A 131 -14.63 4.64 6.32
C ALA A 131 -14.27 4.58 7.82
N HIS A 132 -13.41 5.45 8.34
CA HIS A 132 -12.94 5.39 9.73
C HIS A 132 -14.08 5.58 10.73
N GLN A 133 -14.96 6.57 10.50
CA GLN A 133 -16.05 6.88 11.42
C GLN A 133 -17.00 5.69 11.59
N ILE A 134 -17.39 5.03 10.50
CA ILE A 134 -18.29 3.86 10.56
C ILE A 134 -17.61 2.67 11.25
N LYS A 135 -16.32 2.44 10.99
CA LYS A 135 -15.54 1.41 11.68
C LYS A 135 -15.55 1.63 13.19
N THR A 136 -15.27 2.86 13.65
CA THR A 136 -15.26 3.20 15.08
C THR A 136 -16.62 2.97 15.70
N MET A 137 -17.71 3.40 15.06
CA MET A 137 -19.07 3.16 15.55
C MET A 137 -19.37 1.66 15.70
N LEU A 138 -18.99 0.84 14.70
CA LEU A 138 -19.21 -0.60 14.72
C LEU A 138 -18.38 -1.30 15.80
N LYS A 139 -17.08 -0.99 15.94
CA LYS A 139 -16.23 -1.57 17.00
C LYS A 139 -16.78 -1.21 18.39
N THR A 140 -17.16 0.04 18.62
CA THR A 140 -17.78 0.46 19.88
C THR A 140 -19.10 -0.26 20.18
N ALA A 141 -19.93 -0.53 19.16
CA ALA A 141 -21.15 -1.30 19.34
C ALA A 141 -20.86 -2.76 19.74
N LEU A 142 -19.89 -3.40 19.08
CA LEU A 142 -19.45 -4.76 19.41
C LEU A 142 -18.90 -4.86 20.83
N ASP A 143 -18.07 -3.91 21.26
CA ASP A 143 -17.47 -3.89 22.60
C ASP A 143 -18.51 -3.72 23.71
N ASN A 144 -19.63 -3.03 23.42
CA ASN A 144 -20.71 -2.79 24.36
C ASN A 144 -21.76 -3.92 24.39
N THR A 145 -21.55 -5.01 23.63
CA THR A 145 -22.49 -6.13 23.60
C THR A 145 -22.34 -7.00 24.84
N CYS A 146 -23.39 -7.05 25.67
CA CYS A 146 -23.43 -7.90 26.87
C CYS A 146 -23.28 -9.39 26.50
N GLY A 147 -22.20 -10.02 26.98
CA GLY A 147 -21.86 -11.41 26.65
C GLY A 147 -20.70 -11.56 25.65
N GLY A 148 -20.19 -10.45 25.12
CA GLY A 148 -19.16 -10.44 24.08
C GLY A 148 -19.75 -10.55 22.68
N ALA A 149 -19.10 -9.94 21.70
CA ALA A 149 -19.47 -10.09 20.30
C ALA A 149 -19.23 -11.54 19.84
N MET A 150 -20.19 -12.12 19.13
CA MET A 150 -20.02 -13.41 18.47
C MET A 150 -19.28 -13.22 17.14
N ASP A 151 -18.68 -14.30 16.61
CA ASP A 151 -17.98 -14.25 15.32
C ASP A 151 -18.89 -13.76 14.18
N GLY A 152 -20.19 -14.08 14.25
CA GLY A 152 -21.20 -13.57 13.31
C GLY A 152 -21.34 -12.05 13.36
N ASP A 153 -21.40 -11.45 14.55
CA ASP A 153 -21.54 -9.99 14.72
C ASP A 153 -20.33 -9.25 14.15
N VAL A 154 -19.12 -9.82 14.33
CA VAL A 154 -17.89 -9.26 13.77
C VAL A 154 -17.89 -9.36 12.24
N SER A 155 -18.39 -10.46 11.69
CA SER A 155 -18.54 -10.64 10.24
C SER A 155 -19.47 -9.60 9.63
N ASP A 156 -20.65 -9.39 10.22
CA ASP A 156 -21.64 -8.42 9.75
C ASP A 156 -21.12 -6.99 9.85
N ALA A 157 -20.43 -6.66 10.95
CA ALA A 157 -19.78 -5.37 11.12
C ALA A 157 -18.70 -5.13 10.03
N LYS A 158 -17.86 -6.12 9.74
CA LYS A 158 -16.87 -6.01 8.65
C LYS A 158 -17.55 -5.82 7.31
N MET A 159 -18.65 -6.51 7.05
CA MET A 159 -19.41 -6.38 5.81
C MET A 159 -19.94 -4.95 5.59
N ILE A 160 -20.49 -4.33 6.64
CA ILE A 160 -20.93 -2.91 6.61
C ILE A 160 -19.73 -1.97 6.37
N TRP A 161 -18.62 -2.22 7.05
CA TRP A 161 -17.41 -1.42 6.89
C TRP A 161 -16.81 -1.54 5.49
N MET A 162 -16.76 -2.74 4.93
CA MET A 162 -16.27 -3.01 3.58
C MET A 162 -17.15 -2.35 2.51
N TYR A 163 -18.48 -2.36 2.70
CA TYR A 163 -19.37 -1.56 1.86
C TYR A 163 -18.99 -0.07 1.91
N ALA A 164 -18.73 0.47 3.11
CA ALA A 164 -18.33 1.87 3.24
C ALA A 164 -16.97 2.17 2.59
N ILE A 165 -15.99 1.26 2.70
CA ILE A 165 -14.70 1.37 1.97
C ILE A 165 -14.96 1.48 0.45
N SER A 166 -15.86 0.64 -0.08
CA SER A 166 -16.14 0.61 -1.52
C SER A 166 -16.71 1.91 -2.09
N LEU A 167 -17.25 2.79 -1.25
CA LEU A 167 -17.71 4.12 -1.69
C LEU A 167 -16.55 4.99 -2.19
N SER A 168 -15.36 4.78 -1.63
CA SER A 168 -14.15 5.54 -1.96
C SER A 168 -13.28 4.88 -3.02
N ILE A 169 -13.69 3.72 -3.55
CA ILE A 169 -12.96 2.99 -4.59
C ILE A 169 -13.77 3.06 -5.89
N PRO A 170 -13.39 3.92 -6.86
CA PRO A 170 -14.20 4.16 -8.06
C PRO A 170 -14.45 2.91 -8.91
N SER A 171 -13.48 1.99 -8.96
CA SER A 171 -13.57 0.75 -9.74
C SER A 171 -14.63 -0.23 -9.23
N LEU A 172 -15.12 -0.06 -7.99
CA LEU A 172 -16.11 -0.95 -7.36
C LEU A 172 -17.55 -0.43 -7.47
N LYS A 173 -17.79 0.62 -8.27
CA LYS A 173 -19.11 1.27 -8.36
C LYS A 173 -20.21 0.29 -8.74
N ASN A 174 -19.98 -0.58 -9.72
CA ASN A 174 -21.02 -1.48 -10.23
C ASN A 174 -21.38 -2.55 -9.20
N GLU A 175 -20.37 -3.14 -8.56
CA GLU A 175 -20.52 -4.15 -7.51
C GLU A 175 -21.22 -3.55 -6.29
N ARG A 176 -20.85 -2.31 -5.92
CA ARG A 176 -21.49 -1.57 -4.84
C ARG A 176 -22.96 -1.30 -5.14
N ASP A 177 -23.28 -0.83 -6.35
CA ASP A 177 -24.66 -0.54 -6.76
C ASP A 177 -25.51 -1.82 -6.77
N ALA A 178 -24.95 -2.95 -7.22
CA ALA A 178 -25.61 -4.26 -7.13
C ALA A 178 -25.91 -4.65 -5.69
N TRP A 179 -24.92 -4.55 -4.79
CA TRP A 179 -25.10 -4.83 -3.37
C TRP A 179 -26.15 -3.91 -2.71
N LYS A 180 -26.06 -2.61 -2.97
CA LYS A 180 -26.97 -1.57 -2.48
C LYS A 180 -28.43 -1.92 -2.78
N ASN A 181 -28.72 -2.38 -4.00
CA ASN A 181 -30.07 -2.74 -4.42
C ASN A 181 -30.59 -3.96 -3.64
N VAL A 182 -29.75 -4.97 -3.42
CA VAL A 182 -30.12 -6.21 -2.74
C VAL A 182 -30.24 -6.04 -1.22
N ALA A 183 -29.37 -5.24 -0.63
CA ALA A 183 -29.42 -4.85 0.78
C ALA A 183 -30.42 -3.72 1.06
N LYS A 184 -31.09 -3.19 0.02
CA LYS A 184 -32.07 -2.09 0.08
C LYS A 184 -31.57 -0.87 0.89
N ILE A 185 -30.31 -0.51 0.70
CA ILE A 185 -29.67 0.58 1.43
C ILE A 185 -30.33 1.91 1.05
N LYS A 186 -30.93 2.58 2.03
CA LYS A 186 -31.69 3.83 1.82
C LYS A 186 -30.79 5.04 1.62
N ASP A 187 -29.69 5.09 2.36
CA ASP A 187 -28.69 6.15 2.28
C ASP A 187 -27.32 5.51 1.99
N GLU A 188 -26.78 5.80 0.82
CA GLU A 188 -25.54 5.21 0.33
C GLU A 188 -24.33 5.54 1.21
N ILE A 189 -24.28 6.75 1.76
CA ILE A 189 -23.14 7.24 2.56
C ILE A 189 -23.33 6.85 4.03
N ARG A 190 -24.57 6.56 4.45
CA ARG A 190 -24.91 6.15 5.81
C ARG A 190 -25.61 4.79 5.81
N PRO A 191 -24.88 3.67 5.61
CA PRO A 191 -25.46 2.34 5.41
C PRO A 191 -26.29 1.81 6.59
N LEU A 192 -26.13 2.40 7.79
CA LEU A 192 -26.92 2.04 8.96
C LEU A 192 -28.34 2.65 8.96
N VAL A 193 -28.61 3.65 8.11
CA VAL A 193 -29.93 4.32 8.05
C VAL A 193 -30.96 3.37 7.42
N GLY A 194 -31.86 2.86 8.26
CA GLY A 194 -32.85 1.86 7.85
C GLY A 194 -32.24 0.47 7.61
N TYR A 195 -31.13 0.18 8.29
CA TYR A 195 -30.49 -1.13 8.31
C TYR A 195 -31.47 -2.26 8.67
N ASP A 196 -31.37 -3.35 7.94
CA ASP A 196 -32.13 -4.58 8.14
C ASP A 196 -31.16 -5.76 8.09
N PRO A 197 -30.84 -6.41 9.22
CA PRO A 197 -29.81 -7.45 9.29
C PRO A 197 -30.11 -8.63 8.37
N ASP A 198 -31.39 -8.96 8.15
CA ASP A 198 -31.80 -10.08 7.30
C ASP A 198 -31.44 -9.86 5.82
N LEU A 199 -31.24 -8.59 5.42
CA LEU A 199 -30.84 -8.24 4.07
C LEU A 199 -29.31 -8.27 3.87
N TRP A 200 -28.54 -8.18 4.95
CA TRP A 200 -27.07 -8.15 4.94
C TRP A 200 -26.48 -9.55 5.10
N ASP A 201 -26.74 -10.40 4.11
CA ASP A 201 -26.27 -11.79 4.07
C ASP A 201 -25.12 -11.96 3.08
N ALA A 202 -23.94 -12.34 3.58
CA ALA A 202 -22.72 -12.57 2.80
C ALA A 202 -22.85 -13.72 1.78
N ARG A 203 -23.87 -14.59 1.89
CA ARG A 203 -24.12 -15.69 0.95
C ARG A 203 -24.81 -15.23 -0.33
N LYS A 204 -25.30 -13.99 -0.37
CA LYS A 204 -25.93 -13.45 -1.58
C LYS A 204 -24.87 -13.25 -2.67
N PRO A 205 -25.18 -13.62 -3.93
CA PRO A 205 -24.19 -13.64 -5.00
C PRO A 205 -23.62 -12.25 -5.33
N GLU A 206 -24.35 -11.18 -5.04
CA GLU A 206 -23.93 -9.79 -5.24
C GLU A 206 -22.87 -9.33 -4.23
N TRP A 207 -22.74 -10.01 -3.08
CA TRP A 207 -21.72 -9.70 -2.10
C TRP A 207 -20.32 -10.10 -2.59
N ALA A 208 -20.18 -11.30 -3.16
CA ALA A 208 -18.88 -11.88 -3.48
C ALA A 208 -18.01 -11.03 -4.43
N PRO A 209 -18.54 -10.38 -5.48
CA PRO A 209 -17.76 -9.44 -6.31
C PRO A 209 -17.27 -8.23 -5.52
N LEU A 210 -18.12 -7.64 -4.66
CA LEU A 210 -17.77 -6.48 -3.85
C LEU A 210 -16.70 -6.83 -2.82
N ASP A 211 -16.86 -7.95 -2.12
CA ASP A 211 -15.90 -8.50 -1.16
C ASP A 211 -14.52 -8.69 -1.80
N ARG A 212 -14.44 -9.43 -2.91
CA ARG A 212 -13.18 -9.62 -3.65
C ARG A 212 -12.57 -8.31 -4.12
N GLY A 213 -13.39 -7.36 -4.57
CA GLY A 213 -12.94 -6.05 -5.02
C GLY A 213 -12.29 -5.24 -3.89
N VAL A 214 -12.89 -5.26 -2.71
CA VAL A 214 -12.37 -4.58 -1.52
C VAL A 214 -11.11 -5.29 -0.98
N GLN A 215 -11.08 -6.63 -0.98
CA GLN A 215 -9.88 -7.40 -0.63
C GLN A 215 -8.71 -7.10 -1.58
N ALA A 216 -8.96 -7.10 -2.90
CA ALA A 216 -7.95 -6.76 -3.89
C ALA A 216 -7.44 -5.31 -3.72
N ALA A 217 -8.29 -4.37 -3.31
CA ALA A 217 -7.86 -3.01 -2.99
C ALA A 217 -6.97 -2.96 -1.74
N ALA A 218 -7.30 -3.73 -0.70
CA ALA A 218 -6.46 -3.86 0.49
C ALA A 218 -5.08 -4.44 0.13
N GLU A 219 -5.03 -5.49 -0.69
CA GLU A 219 -3.80 -6.13 -1.14
C GLU A 219 -2.94 -5.17 -1.97
N ARG A 220 -3.53 -4.42 -2.93
CA ARG A 220 -2.83 -3.35 -3.67
C ARG A 220 -2.30 -2.27 -2.74
N GLY A 221 -3.02 -1.98 -1.65
CA GLY A 221 -2.59 -1.09 -0.59
C GLY A 221 -1.55 -1.67 0.37
N GLY A 222 -1.11 -2.92 0.19
CA GLY A 222 -0.17 -3.60 1.07
C GLY A 222 -0.76 -3.96 2.44
N SER A 223 -2.04 -4.33 2.48
CA SER A 223 -2.75 -4.71 3.71
C SER A 223 -3.74 -5.85 3.46
N SER A 224 -4.44 -6.27 4.50
CA SER A 224 -5.61 -7.14 4.42
C SER A 224 -6.77 -6.52 5.19
N ILE A 225 -7.99 -6.97 4.90
CA ILE A 225 -9.19 -6.52 5.62
C ILE A 225 -9.09 -6.81 7.11
N ASP A 226 -8.52 -7.96 7.49
CA ASP A 226 -8.36 -8.32 8.90
C ASP A 226 -7.35 -7.45 9.63
N GLU A 227 -6.19 -7.17 9.03
CA GLU A 227 -5.19 -6.25 9.59
C GLU A 227 -5.77 -4.84 9.71
N ALA A 228 -6.39 -4.35 8.64
CA ALA A 228 -6.96 -3.02 8.61
C ALA A 228 -8.16 -2.88 9.55
N TRP A 229 -8.94 -3.93 9.81
CA TRP A 229 -10.01 -3.94 10.81
C TRP A 229 -9.44 -3.87 12.23
N LYS A 230 -8.36 -4.62 12.51
CA LYS A 230 -7.72 -4.70 13.83
C LYS A 230 -7.03 -3.41 14.24
N ALA A 231 -6.35 -2.74 13.31
CA ALA A 231 -5.73 -1.42 13.50
C ALA A 231 -6.73 -0.38 14.05
#